data_AF-A0A182V575-F1
#
_entry.id   AF-A0A182V575-F1
#
_cell.length_a   1.000
_cell.length_b   1.000
_cell.length_c   1.000
_cell.angle_alpha   90.00
_cell.angle_beta   90.00
_cell.angle_gamma   90.00
#
_symmetry.space_group_name_H-M   'P 1'
#
loop_
_entity.id
_entity.type
_entity.pdbx_description
1 polymer ?
#
loop_
_entity_poly.entity_id
_entity_poly.type
_entity_poly.pdbx_seq_one_letter_code
_entity_poly.pdbx_strand_id
1 'polypeptide(L)'
;MSSSDSDSEFQEKPKPSTSKAKGKKKDDGKPKRKRLQDYLDEKAAREVAERAEELLRKRRRRGLADDEEDPEETTFPVINPMNFVKNKEIRHKQFKRMQGAKRKEEKEAKKTRKLEGIPSAPNHTIESLREKDETTVVNMEGEDQAEVMNDLANDEFCEYYQKSYEPRVMITFNATPHMVTRKFASLLRRMIPNAKTFRRNKTHLKRVCKSAIRENYTDILVVNENRKKPEGLLLIHLPDGPTAHFKVSNFKDLKDLKRNERDITTHRPEVILNNFTTRLGLTIGRMLGALFHYEPEFRGRRAVTFHNQRDYIFFRHHLYEFDKNGKRVKLRELGPRFTLKLRSLQVGLFDGKCGDYEWMITNKRHQMESRRRFFL
;
A
#
# COMPACT_ATOMS: atom_id res chain seq x y z
N MET A 1 69.68 3.86 -53.33
CA MET A 1 69.65 2.39 -53.14
C MET A 1 68.20 2.07 -52.79
N SER A 2 67.34 1.72 -53.75
CA SER A 2 67.03 0.35 -54.22
C SER A 2 66.67 -0.58 -53.04
N SER A 3 65.56 -1.30 -52.98
CA SER A 3 64.44 -1.58 -53.89
C SER A 3 63.47 -2.54 -53.17
N SER A 4 62.17 -2.42 -53.49
CA SER A 4 61.14 -3.48 -53.65
C SER A 4 60.78 -4.49 -52.54
N ASP A 5 59.48 -4.46 -52.19
CA ASP A 5 58.46 -5.55 -52.08
C ASP A 5 58.81 -6.82 -51.28
N SER A 6 57.96 -7.34 -50.37
CA SER A 6 56.55 -7.68 -50.62
C SER A 6 55.77 -8.02 -49.32
N ASP A 7 54.45 -7.76 -49.37
CA ASP A 7 53.26 -8.44 -48.80
C ASP A 7 53.33 -9.14 -47.42
N SER A 8 52.35 -9.11 -46.51
CA SER A 8 51.00 -8.53 -46.45
C SER A 8 50.49 -8.80 -45.02
N GLU A 9 50.13 -7.78 -44.23
CA GLU A 9 49.59 -7.98 -42.88
C GLU A 9 48.11 -7.57 -42.82
N PHE A 10 47.34 -8.52 -42.31
CA PHE A 10 45.91 -8.73 -42.47
C PHE A 10 45.13 -7.89 -41.46
N GLN A 11 44.65 -6.70 -41.85
CA GLN A 11 43.59 -5.99 -41.11
C GLN A 11 42.22 -6.32 -41.70
N GLU A 12 41.59 -7.37 -41.17
CA GLU A 12 40.22 -7.74 -41.49
C GLU A 12 39.24 -6.69 -40.91
N LYS A 13 38.84 -5.74 -41.76
CA LYS A 13 37.73 -4.82 -41.46
C LYS A 13 36.44 -5.65 -41.26
N PRO A 14 35.64 -5.38 -40.21
CA PRO A 14 34.40 -6.12 -40.00
C PRO A 14 33.43 -5.86 -41.16
N LYS A 15 33.04 -6.97 -41.79
CA LYS A 15 32.18 -7.04 -42.97
C LYS A 15 30.85 -6.31 -42.72
N PRO A 16 30.32 -5.56 -43.70
CA PRO A 16 29.01 -4.94 -43.59
C PRO A 16 27.96 -6.06 -43.44
N SER A 17 27.16 -5.98 -42.38
CA SER A 17 26.06 -6.90 -42.14
C SER A 17 25.12 -6.89 -43.35
N THR A 18 25.07 -8.01 -44.05
CA THR A 18 24.13 -8.31 -45.11
C THR A 18 22.74 -8.56 -44.52
N SER A 19 22.14 -7.53 -43.90
CA SER A 19 20.69 -7.50 -43.82
C SER A 19 20.21 -7.26 -45.25
N LYS A 20 19.67 -8.30 -45.89
CA LYS A 20 18.90 -8.18 -47.13
C LYS A 20 17.89 -7.05 -46.93
N ALA A 21 18.21 -5.87 -47.45
CA ALA A 21 17.24 -4.88 -47.76
C ALA A 21 16.29 -5.58 -48.73
N LYS A 22 15.13 -6.02 -48.23
CA LYS A 22 13.96 -6.16 -49.09
C LYS A 22 13.72 -4.74 -49.60
N GLY A 23 14.36 -4.40 -50.71
CA GLY A 23 13.93 -3.30 -51.55
C GLY A 23 12.44 -3.50 -51.71
N LYS A 24 11.64 -2.59 -51.15
CA LYS A 24 10.30 -2.39 -51.64
C LYS A 24 10.49 -2.09 -53.10
N LYS A 25 10.33 -3.10 -53.97
CA LYS A 25 9.86 -2.87 -55.32
C LYS A 25 8.71 -1.87 -55.13
N LYS A 26 8.85 -0.68 -55.72
CA LYS A 26 7.69 0.13 -56.04
C LYS A 26 6.83 -0.80 -56.89
N ASP A 27 5.86 -1.41 -56.24
CA ASP A 27 4.76 -2.04 -56.93
C ASP A 27 4.02 -0.85 -57.54
N ASP A 28 4.37 -0.50 -58.78
CA ASP A 28 3.56 0.35 -59.64
C ASP A 28 2.29 -0.42 -60.03
N GLY A 29 1.63 -1.00 -59.02
CA GLY A 29 0.33 -1.60 -59.10
C GLY A 29 -0.66 -0.48 -59.30
N LYS A 30 -1.25 -0.44 -60.50
CA LYS A 30 -2.37 0.44 -60.85
C LYS A 30 -3.31 0.59 -59.65
N PRO A 31 -3.72 1.82 -59.30
CA PRO A 31 -4.52 2.07 -58.11
C PRO A 31 -5.75 1.15 -58.13
N LYS A 32 -5.87 0.29 -57.11
CA LYS A 32 -7.08 -0.52 -56.92
C LYS A 32 -8.25 0.45 -56.85
N ARG A 33 -9.23 0.30 -57.75
CA ARG A 33 -10.43 1.15 -57.77
C ARG A 33 -11.04 1.13 -56.36
N LYS A 34 -11.05 2.29 -55.71
CA LYS A 34 -11.78 2.53 -54.46
C LYS A 34 -13.21 2.03 -54.64
N ARG A 35 -13.77 1.38 -53.63
CA ARG A 35 -15.16 0.94 -53.68
C ARG A 35 -16.05 2.18 -53.72
N LEU A 36 -17.24 2.06 -54.29
CA LEU A 36 -18.19 3.18 -54.36
C LEU A 36 -18.46 3.80 -52.97
N GLN A 37 -18.49 2.95 -51.94
CA GLN A 37 -18.64 3.37 -50.55
C GLN A 37 -17.50 4.28 -50.08
N ASP A 38 -16.26 4.00 -50.44
CA ASP A 38 -15.10 4.82 -50.06
C ASP A 38 -15.18 6.23 -50.68
N TYR A 39 -15.70 6.34 -51.91
CA TYR A 39 -15.95 7.64 -52.56
C TYR A 39 -17.09 8.41 -51.91
N LEU A 40 -18.15 7.73 -51.50
CA LEU A 40 -19.28 8.34 -50.79
C LEU A 40 -18.85 8.82 -49.40
N ASP A 41 -18.06 8.03 -48.68
CA ASP A 41 -17.54 8.38 -47.36
C ASP A 41 -16.53 9.54 -47.45
N GLU A 42 -15.68 9.58 -48.49
CA GLU A 42 -14.75 10.69 -48.75
C GLU A 42 -15.48 11.99 -49.17
N LYS A 43 -16.55 11.87 -49.96
CA LYS A 43 -17.40 13.01 -50.33
C LYS A 43 -18.15 13.56 -49.11
N ALA A 44 -18.71 12.69 -48.28
CA ALA A 44 -19.37 13.08 -47.03
C ALA A 44 -18.37 13.73 -46.06
N ALA A 45 -17.15 13.20 -45.94
CA ALA A 45 -16.10 13.78 -45.12
C ALA A 45 -15.68 15.18 -45.60
N ARG A 46 -15.58 15.41 -46.91
CA ARG A 46 -15.34 16.76 -47.48
C ARG A 46 -16.48 17.72 -47.19
N GLU A 47 -17.72 17.30 -47.37
CA GLU A 47 -18.89 18.15 -47.12
C GLU A 47 -19.01 18.55 -45.64
N VAL A 48 -18.65 17.65 -44.73
CA VAL A 48 -18.57 17.93 -43.29
C VAL A 48 -17.43 18.89 -42.97
N ALA A 49 -16.26 18.70 -43.59
CA ALA A 49 -15.11 19.59 -43.40
C ALA A 49 -15.39 21.01 -43.92
N GLU A 50 -16.04 21.12 -45.08
CA GLU A 50 -16.43 22.40 -45.69
C GLU A 50 -17.48 23.13 -44.83
N ARG A 51 -18.49 22.42 -44.30
CA ARG A 51 -19.42 23.01 -43.32
C ARG A 51 -18.71 23.47 -42.05
N ALA A 52 -17.78 22.68 -41.52
CA ALA A 52 -17.03 23.04 -40.31
C ALA A 52 -16.15 24.27 -40.54
N GLU A 53 -15.50 24.37 -41.70
CA GLU A 53 -14.71 25.52 -42.11
C GLU A 53 -15.57 26.77 -42.32
N GLU A 54 -16.77 26.63 -42.89
CA GLU A 54 -17.73 27.73 -43.05
C GLU A 54 -18.23 28.25 -41.68
N LEU A 55 -18.47 27.36 -40.72
CA LEU A 55 -18.84 27.72 -39.34
C LEU A 55 -17.70 28.44 -38.61
N LEU A 56 -16.46 27.94 -38.72
CA LEU A 56 -15.28 28.63 -38.19
C LEU A 56 -15.10 30.00 -38.85
N ARG A 57 -15.34 30.11 -40.15
CA ARG A 57 -15.29 31.38 -40.88
C ARG A 57 -16.37 32.35 -40.41
N LYS A 58 -17.58 31.87 -40.10
CA LYS A 58 -18.65 32.68 -39.50
C LYS A 58 -18.30 33.13 -38.08
N ARG A 59 -17.72 32.26 -37.24
CA ARG A 59 -17.21 32.63 -35.90
C ARG A 59 -16.09 33.67 -35.95
N ARG A 60 -15.10 33.49 -36.84
CA ARG A 60 -14.02 34.46 -37.07
C ARG A 60 -14.55 35.81 -37.56
N ARG A 61 -15.59 35.81 -38.42
CA ARG A 61 -16.29 37.04 -38.84
C ARG A 61 -16.99 37.76 -37.70
N ARG A 62 -17.43 37.03 -36.67
CA ARG A 62 -18.06 37.56 -35.46
C ARG A 62 -17.03 37.96 -34.38
N GLY A 63 -15.74 37.73 -34.61
CA GLY A 63 -14.66 38.11 -33.69
C GLY A 63 -14.46 37.17 -32.49
N LEU A 64 -15.11 36.00 -32.47
CA LEU A 64 -14.97 35.00 -31.41
C LEU A 64 -13.68 34.17 -31.63
N ALA A 65 -12.92 33.94 -30.56
CA ALA A 65 -11.79 33.02 -30.58
C ALA A 65 -12.25 31.56 -30.75
N ASP A 66 -11.40 30.69 -31.29
CA ASP A 66 -11.75 29.29 -31.58
C ASP A 66 -12.20 28.50 -30.31
N ASP A 67 -11.83 28.99 -29.11
CA ASP A 67 -12.14 28.41 -27.80
C ASP A 67 -13.23 29.17 -26.98
N GLU A 68 -13.81 30.25 -27.50
CA GLU A 68 -14.87 31.01 -26.81
C GLU A 68 -16.28 30.47 -27.14
N GLU A 69 -17.14 30.33 -26.12
CA GLU A 69 -18.54 29.91 -26.29
C GLU A 69 -19.36 31.06 -26.90
N ASP A 70 -20.05 30.79 -28.02
CA ASP A 70 -20.87 31.79 -28.73
C ASP A 70 -22.15 32.10 -27.90
N PRO A 71 -22.32 33.34 -27.38
CA PRO A 71 -23.43 33.68 -26.49
C PRO A 71 -24.82 33.66 -27.17
N GLU A 72 -24.88 33.62 -28.51
CA GLU A 72 -26.14 33.46 -29.26
C GLU A 72 -26.50 31.99 -29.53
N GLU A 73 -25.62 31.04 -29.21
CA GLU A 73 -25.86 29.61 -29.44
C GLU A 73 -26.74 29.04 -28.31
N THR A 74 -28.06 28.98 -28.56
CA THR A 74 -29.02 28.40 -27.62
C THR A 74 -28.71 26.92 -27.38
N THR A 75 -28.10 26.61 -26.24
CA THR A 75 -27.80 25.24 -25.83
C THR A 75 -29.03 24.61 -25.18
N PHE A 76 -29.67 23.69 -25.88
CA PHE A 76 -30.75 22.91 -25.29
C PHE A 76 -30.17 21.95 -24.24
N PRO A 77 -30.79 21.80 -23.05
CA PRO A 77 -30.35 20.82 -22.08
C PRO A 77 -30.43 19.43 -22.70
N VAL A 78 -29.31 18.71 -22.71
CA VAL A 78 -29.26 17.32 -23.18
C VAL A 78 -29.98 16.45 -22.15
N ILE A 79 -31.30 16.34 -22.27
CA ILE A 79 -32.10 15.42 -21.49
C ILE A 79 -31.65 14.02 -21.88
N ASN A 80 -30.92 13.34 -21.00
CA ASN A 80 -30.43 12.00 -21.29
C ASN A 80 -31.63 11.04 -21.43
N PRO A 81 -32.02 10.63 -22.66
CA PRO A 81 -33.32 10.01 -22.92
C PRO A 81 -33.42 8.60 -22.31
N MET A 82 -32.29 8.05 -21.87
CA MET A 82 -32.18 6.72 -21.27
C MET A 82 -32.99 6.55 -19.98
N ASN A 83 -33.04 7.59 -19.13
CA ASN A 83 -33.74 7.51 -17.85
C ASN A 83 -35.27 7.44 -18.02
N PHE A 84 -35.78 7.88 -19.17
CA PHE A 84 -37.22 7.89 -19.49
C PHE A 84 -37.69 6.58 -20.13
N VAL A 85 -36.77 5.71 -20.58
CA VAL A 85 -37.12 4.41 -21.16
C VAL A 85 -37.57 3.47 -20.05
N LYS A 86 -38.88 3.26 -19.86
CA LYS A 86 -39.43 2.37 -18.82
C LYS A 86 -39.07 0.89 -19.03
N ASN A 87 -38.94 0.44 -20.28
CA ASN A 87 -38.60 -0.94 -20.60
C ASN A 87 -37.12 -1.25 -20.26
N LYS A 88 -36.92 -2.19 -19.32
CA LYS A 88 -35.60 -2.60 -18.81
C LYS A 88 -34.66 -3.13 -19.90
N GLU A 89 -35.17 -3.93 -20.84
CA GLU A 89 -34.34 -4.58 -21.86
C GLU A 89 -33.80 -3.57 -22.86
N ILE A 90 -34.68 -2.67 -23.32
CA ILE A 90 -34.33 -1.59 -24.24
C ILE A 90 -33.33 -0.64 -23.58
N ARG A 91 -33.59 -0.24 -22.33
CA ARG A 91 -32.68 0.63 -21.54
C ARG A 91 -31.30 -0.01 -21.37
N HIS A 92 -31.24 -1.30 -21.03
CA HIS A 92 -29.98 -2.02 -20.84
C HIS A 92 -29.19 -2.15 -22.15
N LYS A 93 -29.87 -2.45 -23.26
CA LYS A 93 -29.24 -2.56 -24.59
C LYS A 93 -28.66 -1.22 -25.03
N GLN A 94 -29.41 -0.14 -24.86
CA GLN A 94 -28.94 1.21 -25.17
C GLN A 94 -27.79 1.63 -24.25
N PHE A 95 -27.86 1.36 -22.94
CA PHE A 95 -26.78 1.64 -21.98
C PHE A 95 -25.48 0.93 -22.34
N LYS A 96 -25.56 -0.35 -22.73
CA LYS A 96 -24.40 -1.11 -23.23
C LYS A 96 -23.80 -0.48 -24.49
N ARG A 97 -24.63 -0.02 -25.42
CA ARG A 97 -24.17 0.66 -26.64
C ARG A 97 -23.43 1.96 -26.30
N MET A 98 -23.99 2.77 -25.40
CA MET A 98 -23.39 4.03 -24.91
C MET A 98 -22.06 3.77 -24.20
N GLN A 99 -21.98 2.78 -23.31
CA GLN A 99 -20.74 2.35 -22.67
C GLN A 99 -19.69 1.89 -23.69
N GLY A 100 -20.11 1.16 -24.72
CA GLY A 100 -19.22 0.71 -25.80
C GLY A 100 -18.63 1.87 -26.59
N ALA A 101 -19.47 2.84 -26.98
CA ALA A 101 -19.05 4.05 -27.67
C ALA A 101 -18.08 4.89 -26.82
N LYS A 102 -18.44 5.17 -25.56
CA LYS A 102 -17.60 5.90 -24.61
C LYS A 102 -16.22 5.26 -24.41
N ARG A 103 -16.16 3.92 -24.28
CA ARG A 103 -14.87 3.21 -24.18
C ARG A 103 -14.02 3.29 -25.44
N LYS A 104 -14.64 3.38 -26.63
CA LYS A 104 -13.92 3.52 -27.89
C LYS A 104 -13.30 4.91 -27.99
N GLU A 105 -14.09 5.94 -27.69
CA GLU A 105 -13.67 7.33 -27.62
C GLU A 105 -12.56 7.56 -26.58
N GLU A 106 -12.70 7.03 -25.35
CA GLU A 106 -11.66 7.09 -24.31
C GLU A 106 -10.34 6.45 -24.76
N LYS A 107 -10.40 5.37 -25.55
CA LYS A 107 -9.19 4.72 -26.10
C LYS A 107 -8.55 5.56 -27.19
N GLU A 108 -9.34 6.21 -28.03
CA GLU A 108 -8.86 7.11 -29.09
C GLU A 108 -8.22 8.36 -28.46
N ALA A 109 -8.88 9.00 -27.50
CA ALA A 109 -8.33 10.11 -26.71
C ALA A 109 -7.05 9.72 -25.95
N LYS A 110 -6.97 8.48 -25.43
CA LYS A 110 -5.73 8.00 -24.79
C LYS A 110 -4.60 7.78 -25.80
N LYS A 111 -4.90 7.46 -27.07
CA LYS A 111 -3.90 7.32 -28.12
C LYS A 111 -3.38 8.69 -28.57
N THR A 112 -4.28 9.66 -28.80
CA THR A 112 -3.89 11.04 -29.18
C THR A 112 -3.01 11.66 -28.11
N ARG A 113 -3.45 11.60 -26.84
CA ARG A 113 -2.67 12.08 -25.69
C ARG A 113 -1.27 11.44 -25.57
N LYS A 114 -1.15 10.14 -25.85
CA LYS A 114 0.14 9.45 -25.85
C LYS A 114 1.05 9.92 -26.99
N LEU A 115 0.47 10.23 -28.15
CA LEU A 115 1.18 10.76 -29.30
C LEU A 115 1.69 12.18 -29.02
N GLU A 116 0.89 12.99 -28.34
CA GLU A 116 1.19 14.37 -27.91
C GLU A 116 2.11 14.44 -26.68
N GLY A 117 2.43 13.30 -26.05
CA GLY A 117 3.31 13.25 -24.89
C GLY A 117 2.74 13.83 -23.58
N ILE A 118 1.44 14.15 -23.53
CA ILE A 118 0.80 14.77 -22.36
C ILE A 118 0.70 13.75 -21.21
N PRO A 119 1.33 14.00 -20.04
CA PRO A 119 1.37 13.05 -18.95
C PRO A 119 -0.03 12.78 -18.37
N SER A 120 -0.23 11.54 -17.89
CA SER A 120 -1.32 11.08 -17.00
C SER A 120 -1.91 12.16 -16.09
N ALA A 121 -3.23 12.40 -16.04
CA ALA A 121 -3.79 13.11 -14.89
C ALA A 121 -3.57 12.19 -13.68
N PRO A 122 -3.15 12.73 -12.52
CA PRO A 122 -2.92 11.91 -11.34
C PRO A 122 -4.21 11.19 -10.97
N ASN A 123 -4.10 9.90 -10.66
CA ASN A 123 -5.23 9.10 -10.29
C ASN A 123 -5.69 9.45 -8.87
N HIS A 124 -6.98 9.76 -8.74
CA HIS A 124 -7.64 9.95 -7.45
C HIS A 124 -7.75 8.62 -6.71
N THR A 125 -6.73 8.29 -5.93
CA THR A 125 -6.71 7.17 -4.99
C THR A 125 -7.14 7.63 -3.60
N ILE A 126 -7.47 6.68 -2.71
CA ILE A 126 -7.78 6.99 -1.31
C ILE A 126 -6.57 7.61 -0.61
N GLU A 127 -5.34 7.24 -1.01
CA GLU A 127 -4.11 7.79 -0.45
C GLU A 127 -3.85 9.21 -0.94
N SER A 128 -4.01 9.47 -2.24
CA SER A 128 -3.83 10.82 -2.80
C SER A 128 -4.87 11.82 -2.30
N LEU A 129 -6.07 11.33 -1.94
CA LEU A 129 -7.16 12.13 -1.39
C LEU A 129 -7.23 12.03 0.15
N ARG A 130 -6.19 11.51 0.81
CA ARG A 130 -6.11 11.43 2.26
C ARG A 130 -6.24 12.83 2.86
N GLU A 131 -7.07 12.93 3.90
CA GLU A 131 -7.19 14.14 4.68
C GLU A 131 -5.91 14.35 5.47
N LYS A 132 -5.29 15.53 5.36
CA LYS A 132 -4.06 15.84 6.09
C LYS A 132 -4.40 15.91 7.58
N ASP A 133 -3.73 15.10 8.38
CA ASP A 133 -3.83 15.19 9.84
C ASP A 133 -2.73 16.13 10.34
N GLU A 134 -3.08 17.05 11.23
CA GLU A 134 -2.16 18.03 11.84
C GLU A 134 -1.00 17.36 12.56
N THR A 135 -1.22 16.16 13.11
CA THR A 135 -0.21 15.38 13.83
C THR A 135 0.71 14.56 12.92
N THR A 136 0.61 14.71 11.60
CA THR A 136 1.43 13.98 10.64
C THR A 136 2.85 14.53 10.60
N VAL A 137 3.81 13.67 10.95
CA VAL A 137 5.24 13.92 10.85
C VAL A 137 5.71 13.50 9.45
N VAL A 138 5.99 14.48 8.60
CA VAL A 138 6.48 14.25 7.23
C VAL A 138 7.99 14.12 7.21
N ASN A 139 8.71 14.98 7.95
CA ASN A 139 10.17 14.98 8.05
C ASN A 139 10.60 15.14 9.50
N MET A 140 11.31 14.15 10.04
CA MET A 140 11.85 14.17 11.41
C MET A 140 12.99 15.20 11.61
N GLU A 141 13.53 15.76 10.52
CA GLU A 141 14.70 16.66 10.49
C GLU A 141 14.32 18.15 10.35
N GLY A 142 13.03 18.51 10.34
CA GLY A 142 12.58 19.90 10.25
C GLY A 142 12.64 20.64 11.60
N GLU A 143 12.88 21.95 11.60
CA GLU A 143 12.93 22.79 12.81
C GLU A 143 11.61 22.76 13.61
N ASP A 144 10.47 22.66 12.93
CA ASP A 144 9.12 22.55 13.54
C ASP A 144 8.86 21.21 14.26
N GLN A 145 9.83 20.28 14.27
CA GLN A 145 9.68 18.91 14.79
C GLN A 145 10.58 18.59 15.99
N ALA A 146 11.30 19.59 16.52
CA ALA A 146 12.14 19.43 17.70
C ALA A 146 11.34 18.93 18.93
N GLU A 147 10.09 19.36 19.08
CA GLU A 147 9.19 18.90 20.16
C GLU A 147 8.89 17.41 20.04
N VAL A 148 8.58 16.92 18.84
CA VAL A 148 8.31 15.49 18.61
C VAL A 148 9.55 14.67 18.92
N MET A 149 10.74 15.14 18.52
CA MET A 149 11.98 14.43 18.82
C MET A 149 12.29 14.42 20.32
N ASN A 150 11.99 15.51 21.02
CA ASN A 150 12.12 15.58 22.47
C ASN A 150 11.11 14.64 23.16
N ASP A 151 9.87 14.56 22.69
CA ASP A 151 8.87 13.63 23.18
C ASP A 151 9.35 12.18 23.00
N LEU A 152 9.83 11.82 21.81
CA LEU A 152 10.34 10.47 21.52
C LEU A 152 11.63 10.13 22.26
N ALA A 153 12.40 11.13 22.67
CA ALA A 153 13.61 10.95 23.47
C ALA A 153 13.29 10.71 24.95
N ASN A 154 12.14 11.18 25.44
CA ASN A 154 11.74 11.09 26.85
C ASN A 154 10.48 10.21 27.07
N ASP A 155 10.05 9.48 26.04
CA ASP A 155 8.89 8.58 26.15
C ASP A 155 9.19 7.34 27.00
N GLU A 156 8.15 6.54 27.27
CA GLU A 156 8.24 5.33 28.07
C GLU A 156 9.16 4.26 27.44
N PHE A 157 9.49 4.40 26.14
CA PHE A 157 10.34 3.47 25.39
C PHE A 157 11.79 3.96 25.26
N CYS A 158 12.12 5.15 25.79
CA CYS A 158 13.44 5.76 25.72
C CYS A 158 14.55 4.77 26.10
N GLU A 159 14.42 4.10 27.25
CA GLU A 159 15.40 3.15 27.77
C GLU A 159 15.69 1.99 26.80
N TYR A 160 14.65 1.49 26.12
CA TYR A 160 14.79 0.45 25.08
C TYR A 160 15.57 0.98 23.87
N TYR A 161 15.25 2.18 23.39
CA TYR A 161 15.91 2.78 22.23
C TYR A 161 17.34 3.25 22.53
N GLN A 162 17.64 3.56 23.78
CA GLN A 162 19.00 3.75 24.30
C GLN A 162 19.77 2.42 24.48
N LYS A 163 19.10 1.27 24.28
CA LYS A 163 19.69 -0.07 24.39
C LYS A 163 20.19 -0.41 25.78
N SER A 164 19.52 0.13 26.81
CA SER A 164 19.91 -0.06 28.21
C SER A 164 19.58 -1.47 28.75
N TYR A 165 18.54 -2.12 28.22
CA TYR A 165 18.10 -3.45 28.62
C TYR A 165 17.68 -4.31 27.42
N GLU A 166 17.72 -5.62 27.58
CA GLU A 166 17.17 -6.55 26.59
C GLU A 166 15.67 -6.80 26.81
N PRO A 167 14.83 -6.68 25.77
CA PRO A 167 13.40 -6.89 25.90
C PRO A 167 13.09 -8.34 26.29
N ARG A 168 12.18 -8.50 27.25
CA ARG A 168 11.69 -9.79 27.74
C ARG A 168 10.18 -9.77 27.72
N VAL A 169 9.60 -10.56 26.81
CA VAL A 169 8.17 -10.53 26.53
C VAL A 169 7.44 -11.73 27.14
N MET A 170 6.45 -11.45 27.98
CA MET A 170 5.53 -12.45 28.54
C MET A 170 4.30 -12.57 27.65
N ILE A 171 4.08 -13.71 27.03
CA ILE A 171 2.86 -13.99 26.26
C ILE A 171 1.89 -14.80 27.12
N THR A 172 0.68 -14.30 27.30
CA THR A 172 -0.38 -14.98 28.05
C THR A 172 -1.71 -14.92 27.31
N PHE A 173 -2.73 -15.51 27.92
CA PHE A 173 -4.03 -15.75 27.31
C PHE A 173 -5.17 -15.29 28.20
N ASN A 174 -6.38 -15.32 27.65
CA ASN A 174 -7.57 -15.43 28.49
C ASN A 174 -7.60 -16.78 29.25
N ALA A 175 -8.48 -16.92 30.25
CA ALA A 175 -8.47 -18.00 31.23
C ALA A 175 -8.40 -19.42 30.63
N THR A 176 -9.10 -19.66 29.53
CA THR A 176 -9.22 -20.98 28.88
C THR A 176 -9.05 -20.85 27.36
N PRO A 177 -7.82 -20.83 26.83
CA PRO A 177 -7.59 -20.63 25.40
C PRO A 177 -7.79 -21.91 24.59
N HIS A 178 -8.46 -21.79 23.45
CA HIS A 178 -8.62 -22.86 22.48
C HIS A 178 -7.29 -23.20 21.76
N MET A 179 -7.25 -24.36 21.08
CA MET A 179 -6.05 -24.84 20.38
C MET A 179 -5.48 -23.84 19.35
N VAL A 180 -6.36 -23.17 18.60
CA VAL A 180 -5.95 -22.21 17.56
C VAL A 180 -5.23 -21.02 18.18
N THR A 181 -5.76 -20.48 19.27
CA THR A 181 -5.17 -19.37 20.02
C THR A 181 -3.85 -19.76 20.68
N ARG A 182 -3.76 -20.98 21.23
CA ARG A 182 -2.51 -21.54 21.76
C ARG A 182 -1.42 -21.64 20.69
N LYS A 183 -1.78 -22.10 19.48
CA LYS A 183 -0.86 -22.13 18.33
C LYS A 183 -0.42 -20.73 17.93
N PHE A 184 -1.35 -19.79 17.85
CA PHE A 184 -1.04 -18.40 17.53
C PHE A 184 0.01 -17.81 18.49
N ALA A 185 -0.16 -18.01 19.80
CA ALA A 185 0.83 -17.57 20.79
C ALA A 185 2.16 -18.33 20.72
N SER A 186 2.15 -19.63 20.38
CA SER A 186 3.38 -20.40 20.12
C SER A 186 4.18 -19.79 18.96
N LEU A 187 3.48 -19.39 17.90
CA LEU A 187 4.10 -18.71 16.76
C LEU A 187 4.63 -17.33 17.14
N LEU A 188 3.88 -16.53 17.92
CA LEU A 188 4.37 -15.26 18.44
C LEU A 188 5.65 -15.45 19.25
N ARG A 189 5.70 -16.46 20.13
CA ARG A 189 6.90 -16.84 20.90
C ARG A 189 8.09 -17.17 20.01
N ARG A 190 7.87 -17.82 18.87
CA ARG A 190 8.95 -18.19 17.94
C ARG A 190 9.46 -17.00 17.12
N MET A 191 8.61 -15.98 16.92
CA MET A 191 8.95 -14.78 16.16
C MET A 191 9.66 -13.74 17.02
N ILE A 192 9.21 -13.55 18.25
CA ILE A 192 9.74 -12.55 19.19
C ILE A 192 10.89 -13.17 20.00
N PRO A 193 12.13 -12.64 19.89
CA PRO A 193 13.25 -13.08 20.73
C PRO A 193 12.93 -12.97 22.22
N ASN A 194 13.50 -13.82 23.06
CA ASN A 194 13.34 -13.80 24.53
C ASN A 194 11.89 -13.93 25.05
N ALA A 195 10.92 -14.23 24.18
CA ALA A 195 9.52 -14.38 24.57
C ALA A 195 9.25 -15.74 25.24
N LYS A 196 8.38 -15.73 26.25
CA LYS A 196 7.92 -16.93 26.96
C LYS A 196 6.40 -16.94 27.09
N THR A 197 5.78 -18.10 26.90
CA THR A 197 4.33 -18.28 26.98
C THR A 197 3.91 -18.84 28.33
N PHE A 198 2.94 -18.19 28.98
CA PHE A 198 2.43 -18.58 30.31
C PHE A 198 0.92 -18.75 30.30
N ARG A 199 0.44 -19.76 31.04
CA ARG A 199 -0.99 -19.94 31.32
C ARG A 199 -1.37 -19.12 32.55
N ARG A 200 -2.42 -18.31 32.42
CA ARG A 200 -2.86 -17.41 33.49
C ARG A 200 -3.57 -18.12 34.65
N ASN A 201 -4.06 -19.35 34.46
CA ASN A 201 -4.79 -20.14 35.45
C ASN A 201 -5.88 -19.32 36.21
N LYS A 202 -6.71 -18.56 35.46
CA LYS A 202 -7.76 -17.66 35.98
C LYS A 202 -7.28 -16.49 36.86
N THR A 203 -5.98 -16.23 36.95
CA THR A 203 -5.43 -15.07 37.67
C THR A 203 -5.85 -13.75 37.01
N HIS A 204 -6.16 -12.73 37.82
CA HIS A 204 -6.46 -11.40 37.31
C HIS A 204 -5.24 -10.75 36.66
N LEU A 205 -5.44 -10.02 35.56
CA LEU A 205 -4.36 -9.41 34.79
C LEU A 205 -3.51 -8.43 35.62
N LYS A 206 -4.12 -7.65 36.53
CA LYS A 206 -3.38 -6.77 37.45
C LYS A 206 -2.37 -7.53 38.33
N ARG A 207 -2.69 -8.75 38.77
CA ARG A 207 -1.75 -9.60 39.52
C ARG A 207 -0.64 -10.18 38.64
N VAL A 208 -0.97 -10.52 37.38
CA VAL A 208 0.02 -10.95 36.39
C VAL A 208 1.02 -9.84 36.10
N CYS A 209 0.57 -8.59 35.94
CA CYS A 209 1.46 -7.44 35.74
C CYS A 209 2.44 -7.29 36.91
N LYS A 210 1.96 -7.34 38.16
CA LYS A 210 2.82 -7.31 39.36
C LYS A 210 3.85 -8.44 39.40
N SER A 211 3.46 -9.65 38.97
CA SER A 211 4.38 -10.79 38.90
C SER A 211 5.42 -10.62 37.80
N ALA A 212 5.00 -10.13 36.64
CA ALA A 212 5.87 -9.90 35.49
C ALA A 212 6.92 -8.82 35.78
N ILE A 213 6.53 -7.73 36.47
CA ILE A 213 7.44 -6.69 36.95
C ILE A 213 8.48 -7.30 37.89
N ARG A 214 8.05 -8.12 38.85
CA ARG A 214 8.97 -8.81 39.79
C ARG A 214 9.97 -9.74 39.10
N GLU A 215 9.58 -10.33 37.97
CA GLU A 215 10.43 -11.23 37.18
C GLU A 215 11.24 -10.50 36.09
N ASN A 216 11.20 -9.17 36.06
CA ASN A 216 11.87 -8.30 35.10
C ASN A 216 11.45 -8.61 33.64
N TYR A 217 10.14 -8.73 33.40
CA TYR A 217 9.60 -8.64 32.03
C TYR A 217 9.34 -7.19 31.65
N THR A 218 9.60 -6.87 30.39
CA THR A 218 9.45 -5.52 29.83
C THR A 218 8.07 -5.35 29.22
N ASP A 219 7.48 -6.42 28.69
CA ASP A 219 6.19 -6.35 28.00
C ASP A 219 5.34 -7.58 28.27
N ILE A 220 4.03 -7.38 28.32
CA ILE A 220 3.02 -8.45 28.34
C ILE A 220 2.17 -8.38 27.08
N LEU A 221 2.09 -9.51 26.39
CA LEU A 221 1.14 -9.75 25.30
C LEU A 221 0.01 -10.67 25.80
N VAL A 222 -1.21 -10.15 25.89
CA VAL A 222 -2.41 -10.95 26.22
C VAL A 222 -3.19 -11.24 24.95
N VAL A 223 -3.26 -12.50 24.58
CA VAL A 223 -4.09 -12.96 23.45
C VAL A 223 -5.49 -13.30 23.94
N ASN A 224 -6.49 -12.63 23.36
CA ASN A 224 -7.90 -12.93 23.58
C ASN A 224 -8.51 -13.65 22.36
N GLU A 225 -9.50 -14.48 22.61
CA GLU A 225 -10.19 -15.26 21.60
C GLU A 225 -11.69 -15.01 21.62
N ASN A 226 -12.30 -15.18 20.46
CA ASN A 226 -13.74 -15.20 20.29
C ASN A 226 -14.10 -16.28 19.28
N ARG A 227 -15.18 -17.03 19.53
CA ARG A 227 -15.62 -18.14 18.66
C ARG A 227 -14.46 -19.07 18.25
N LYS A 228 -13.59 -19.42 19.21
CA LYS A 228 -12.41 -20.31 19.03
C LYS A 228 -11.33 -19.77 18.08
N LYS A 229 -11.32 -18.48 17.77
CA LYS A 229 -10.33 -17.79 16.93
C LYS A 229 -9.71 -16.61 17.68
N PRO A 230 -8.41 -16.30 17.46
CA PRO A 230 -7.80 -15.11 18.06
C PRO A 230 -8.47 -13.85 17.49
N GLU A 231 -8.94 -12.96 18.37
CA GLU A 231 -9.59 -11.70 18.00
C GLU A 231 -8.96 -10.48 18.70
N GLY A 232 -8.43 -10.63 19.91
CA GLY A 232 -7.86 -9.52 20.67
C GLY A 232 -6.39 -9.75 20.95
N LEU A 233 -5.60 -8.68 20.88
CA LEU A 233 -4.22 -8.64 21.36
C LEU A 233 -4.06 -7.38 22.20
N LEU A 234 -3.77 -7.58 23.49
CA LEU A 234 -3.43 -6.49 24.39
C LEU A 234 -1.92 -6.48 24.57
N LEU A 235 -1.29 -5.35 24.31
CA LEU A 235 0.13 -5.11 24.56
C LEU A 235 0.24 -4.14 25.73
N ILE A 236 0.97 -4.52 26.77
CA ILE A 236 1.19 -3.70 27.96
C ILE A 236 2.70 -3.57 28.11
N HIS A 237 3.19 -2.34 28.13
CA HIS A 237 4.58 -2.06 28.47
C HIS A 237 4.72 -1.93 30.00
N LEU A 238 5.75 -2.53 30.58
CA LEU A 238 6.02 -2.56 32.02
C LEU A 238 7.31 -1.76 32.31
N PRO A 239 7.45 -1.18 33.52
CA PRO A 239 6.58 -1.31 34.70
C PRO A 239 5.36 -0.40 34.71
N ASP A 240 5.45 0.80 34.14
CA ASP A 240 4.38 1.81 34.16
C ASP A 240 4.06 2.35 32.76
N GLY A 241 4.39 1.57 31.72
CA GLY A 241 4.20 1.97 30.34
C GLY A 241 2.76 1.84 29.83
N PRO A 242 2.48 2.32 28.60
CA PRO A 242 1.13 2.36 28.06
C PRO A 242 0.58 0.97 27.73
N THR A 243 -0.75 0.91 27.58
CA THR A 243 -1.48 -0.30 27.20
C THR A 243 -2.23 -0.11 25.89
N ALA A 244 -1.81 -0.81 24.83
CA ALA A 244 -2.47 -0.80 23.53
C ALA A 244 -3.36 -2.04 23.34
N HIS A 245 -4.62 -1.80 23.00
CA HIS A 245 -5.58 -2.85 22.66
C HIS A 245 -5.78 -2.91 21.16
N PHE A 246 -5.43 -4.05 20.56
CA PHE A 246 -5.60 -4.32 19.14
C PHE A 246 -6.69 -5.37 18.90
N LYS A 247 -7.48 -5.15 17.85
CA LYS A 247 -8.25 -6.22 17.22
C LYS A 247 -7.38 -6.95 16.21
N VAL A 248 -7.22 -8.25 16.39
CA VAL A 248 -6.64 -9.20 15.45
C VAL A 248 -7.70 -9.65 14.46
N SER A 249 -7.36 -9.63 13.18
CA SER A 249 -8.22 -10.11 12.09
C SER A 249 -7.39 -10.82 11.03
N ASN A 250 -8.05 -11.60 10.18
CA ASN A 250 -7.44 -12.32 9.06
C ASN A 250 -6.22 -13.18 9.46
N PHE A 251 -6.29 -13.83 10.62
CA PHE A 251 -5.26 -14.77 11.05
C PHE A 251 -5.21 -15.97 10.09
N LYS A 252 -4.03 -16.21 9.52
CA LYS A 252 -3.67 -17.41 8.76
C LYS A 252 -2.53 -18.13 9.46
N ASP A 253 -2.75 -19.40 9.76
CA ASP A 253 -1.76 -20.27 10.39
C ASP A 253 -0.71 -20.70 9.36
N LEU A 254 0.41 -21.26 9.81
CA LEU A 254 1.47 -21.78 8.94
C LEU A 254 0.95 -22.89 8.01
N LYS A 255 -0.02 -23.68 8.48
CA LYS A 255 -0.68 -24.71 7.66
C LYS A 255 -1.39 -24.11 6.44
N ASP A 256 -2.07 -22.98 6.62
CA ASP A 256 -2.76 -22.28 5.52
C ASP A 256 -1.77 -21.72 4.50
N LEU A 257 -0.54 -21.43 4.95
CA LEU A 257 0.56 -20.93 4.13
C LEU A 257 1.43 -22.05 3.55
N LYS A 258 1.12 -23.32 3.85
CA LYS A 258 1.94 -24.50 3.52
C LYS A 258 3.40 -24.35 3.99
N ARG A 259 3.57 -23.86 5.23
CA ARG A 259 4.87 -23.64 5.89
C ARG A 259 4.98 -24.44 7.18
N ASN A 260 6.21 -24.63 7.66
CA ASN A 260 6.51 -25.36 8.88
C ASN A 260 7.20 -24.48 9.91
N GLU A 261 6.90 -24.72 11.19
CA GLU A 261 7.48 -23.94 12.30
C GLU A 261 9.01 -24.12 12.40
N ARG A 262 9.53 -25.27 11.93
CA ARG A 262 10.96 -25.58 11.86
C ARG A 262 11.73 -24.66 10.92
N ASP A 263 11.05 -24.06 9.95
CA ASP A 263 11.68 -23.12 9.01
C ASP A 263 12.04 -21.80 9.71
N ILE A 264 11.36 -21.49 10.82
CA ILE A 264 11.67 -20.31 11.64
C ILE A 264 12.91 -20.62 12.48
N THR A 265 14.04 -20.02 12.10
CA THR A 265 15.31 -20.13 12.84
C THR A 265 15.25 -19.36 14.16
N THR A 266 16.30 -19.45 14.98
CA THR A 266 16.36 -18.75 16.28
C THR A 266 16.92 -17.32 16.17
N HIS A 267 17.60 -16.99 15.06
CA HIS A 267 18.24 -15.69 14.81
C HIS A 267 17.32 -14.49 15.01
N ARG A 268 17.82 -13.42 15.62
CA ARG A 268 17.05 -12.18 15.86
C ARG A 268 16.62 -11.53 14.52
N PRO A 269 15.32 -11.32 14.27
CA PRO A 269 14.86 -10.75 13.01
C PRO A 269 15.06 -9.23 12.97
N GLU A 270 15.20 -8.67 11.77
CA GLU A 270 15.04 -7.24 11.51
C GLU A 270 13.57 -6.85 11.67
N VAL A 271 13.32 -5.64 12.20
CA VAL A 271 11.96 -5.11 12.35
C VAL A 271 11.77 -3.93 11.41
N ILE A 272 10.73 -4.02 10.58
CA ILE A 272 10.39 -3.01 9.59
C ILE A 272 9.03 -2.42 9.98
N LEU A 273 9.02 -1.13 10.29
CA LEU A 273 7.82 -0.37 10.65
C LEU A 273 7.53 0.61 9.51
N ASN A 274 6.46 0.38 8.75
CA ASN A 274 6.14 1.19 7.57
C ASN A 274 4.87 2.01 7.80
N ASN A 275 4.92 3.29 7.41
CA ASN A 275 3.79 4.24 7.39
C ASN A 275 3.17 4.52 8.77
N PHE A 276 3.98 4.58 9.82
CA PHE A 276 3.58 5.11 11.12
C PHE A 276 4.01 6.58 11.17
N THR A 277 3.15 7.47 10.66
CA THR A 277 3.54 8.86 10.37
C THR A 277 2.92 9.85 11.33
N THR A 278 1.78 9.53 11.93
CA THR A 278 1.14 10.42 12.92
C THR A 278 1.81 10.29 14.29
N ARG A 279 1.62 11.25 15.20
CA ARG A 279 2.13 11.14 16.59
C ARG A 279 1.68 9.83 17.27
N LEU A 280 0.40 9.49 17.17
CA LEU A 280 -0.14 8.21 17.65
C LEU A 280 0.50 7.02 16.93
N GLY A 281 0.67 7.13 15.61
CA GLY A 281 1.37 6.15 14.79
C GLY A 281 2.79 5.88 15.27
N LEU A 282 3.56 6.93 15.56
CA LEU A 282 4.93 6.84 16.06
C LEU A 282 4.97 6.12 17.41
N THR A 283 4.10 6.48 18.37
CA THR A 283 3.99 5.79 19.66
C THR A 283 3.69 4.30 19.48
N ILE A 284 2.73 3.95 18.63
CA ILE A 284 2.37 2.55 18.36
C ILE A 284 3.49 1.81 17.62
N GLY A 285 4.16 2.48 16.67
CA GLY A 285 5.32 1.94 15.97
C GLY A 285 6.44 1.61 16.94
N ARG A 286 6.73 2.54 17.86
CA ARG A 286 7.75 2.36 18.91
C ARG A 286 7.42 1.21 19.85
N MET A 287 6.18 1.18 20.33
CA MET A 287 5.67 0.11 21.18
C MET A 287 5.75 -1.27 20.51
N LEU A 288 5.44 -1.38 19.21
CA LEU A 288 5.57 -2.63 18.46
C LEU A 288 7.03 -3.01 18.17
N GLY A 289 7.90 -2.01 18.00
CA GLY A 289 9.35 -2.18 17.84
C GLY A 289 10.01 -2.72 19.11
N ALA A 290 9.64 -2.16 20.27
CA ALA A 290 10.17 -2.51 21.60
C ALA A 290 10.00 -3.99 21.98
N LEU A 291 9.06 -4.69 21.35
CA LEU A 291 8.88 -6.14 21.52
C LEU A 291 10.08 -6.97 21.07
N PHE A 292 10.86 -6.47 20.11
CA PHE A 292 11.95 -7.21 19.49
C PHE A 292 13.29 -6.72 20.00
N HIS A 293 14.31 -7.57 19.92
CA HIS A 293 15.67 -7.15 20.24
C HIS A 293 16.15 -6.05 19.27
N TYR A 294 16.74 -4.97 19.79
CA TYR A 294 17.18 -3.80 19.00
C TYR A 294 18.32 -4.13 18.02
N GLU A 295 19.15 -5.13 18.32
CA GLU A 295 20.15 -5.68 17.40
C GLU A 295 19.63 -6.90 16.61
N PRO A 296 19.44 -6.78 15.29
CA PRO A 296 19.09 -7.90 14.44
C PRO A 296 20.32 -8.74 14.03
N GLU A 297 20.09 -10.02 13.70
CA GLU A 297 21.11 -10.91 13.17
C GLU A 297 20.90 -11.15 11.66
N PHE A 298 21.65 -10.41 10.85
CA PHE A 298 21.57 -10.47 9.39
C PHE A 298 21.87 -11.85 8.79
N ARG A 299 22.68 -12.69 9.47
CA ARG A 299 22.97 -14.07 9.05
C ARG A 299 21.69 -14.90 8.93
N GLY A 300 20.71 -14.65 9.80
CA GLY A 300 19.42 -15.34 9.76
C GLY A 300 18.54 -14.94 8.57
N ARG A 301 18.81 -13.77 7.97
CA ARG A 301 18.04 -13.17 6.86
C ARG A 301 16.54 -13.10 7.12
N ARG A 302 16.15 -12.85 8.37
CA ARG A 302 14.75 -12.77 8.82
C ARG A 302 14.35 -11.32 8.98
N ALA A 303 13.17 -10.97 8.48
CA ALA A 303 12.56 -9.67 8.69
C ALA A 303 11.09 -9.81 9.10
N VAL A 304 10.71 -9.10 10.14
CA VAL A 304 9.33 -8.92 10.59
C VAL A 304 8.87 -7.54 10.14
N THR A 305 7.73 -7.47 9.46
CA THR A 305 7.17 -6.23 8.94
C THR A 305 5.84 -5.93 9.61
N PHE A 306 5.71 -4.71 10.11
CA PHE A 306 4.44 -4.08 10.46
C PHE A 306 4.19 -2.98 9.44
N HIS A 307 3.29 -3.26 8.50
CA HIS A 307 2.93 -2.30 7.46
C HIS A 307 1.58 -1.67 7.78
N ASN A 308 1.58 -0.39 8.15
CA ASN A 308 0.35 0.34 8.33
C ASN A 308 -0.21 0.80 6.98
N GLN A 309 -1.47 0.49 6.74
CA GLN A 309 -2.22 0.98 5.60
C GLN A 309 -3.66 1.23 6.04
N ARG A 310 -4.06 2.50 6.10
CA ARG A 310 -5.43 2.91 6.45
C ARG A 310 -5.89 2.40 7.82
N ASP A 311 -5.03 2.54 8.83
CA ASP A 311 -5.19 2.03 10.22
C ASP A 311 -5.22 0.50 10.36
N TYR A 312 -4.92 -0.23 9.28
CA TYR A 312 -4.71 -1.66 9.33
C TYR A 312 -3.22 -1.92 9.32
N ILE A 313 -2.73 -2.49 10.41
CA ILE A 313 -1.33 -2.89 10.54
C ILE A 313 -1.23 -4.34 10.08
N PHE A 314 -0.67 -4.55 8.90
CA PHE A 314 -0.41 -5.87 8.37
C PHE A 314 0.89 -6.40 8.94
N PHE A 315 0.78 -7.46 9.74
CA PHE A 315 1.94 -8.20 10.22
C PHE A 315 2.36 -9.25 9.20
N ARG A 316 3.63 -9.27 8.81
CA ARG A 316 4.21 -10.37 8.05
C ARG A 316 5.59 -10.71 8.58
N HIS A 317 5.99 -11.96 8.35
CA HIS A 317 7.31 -12.45 8.71
C HIS A 317 7.92 -13.14 7.50
N HIS A 318 9.06 -12.63 7.06
CA HIS A 318 9.73 -13.00 5.83
C HIS A 318 11.16 -13.47 6.10
N LEU A 319 11.60 -14.42 5.28
CA LEU A 319 12.99 -14.66 4.98
C LEU A 319 13.31 -13.91 3.68
N TYR A 320 14.38 -13.13 3.65
CA TYR A 320 14.80 -12.42 2.46
C TYR A 320 16.05 -13.03 1.85
N GLU A 321 16.18 -12.91 0.53
CA GLU A 321 17.37 -13.32 -0.20
C GLU A 321 17.68 -12.29 -1.28
N PHE A 322 18.91 -11.80 -1.28
CA PHE A 322 19.40 -10.90 -2.32
C PHE A 322 19.74 -11.70 -3.57
N ASP A 323 19.38 -11.18 -4.75
CA ASP A 323 19.91 -11.68 -6.00
C ASP A 323 21.44 -11.47 -6.06
N LYS A 324 22.14 -12.22 -6.92
CA LYS A 324 23.62 -12.16 -7.07
C LYS A 324 24.17 -10.73 -7.25
N ASN A 325 23.35 -9.84 -7.81
CA ASN A 325 23.71 -8.45 -8.10
C ASN A 325 23.25 -7.46 -7.01
N GLY A 326 22.64 -7.91 -5.92
CA GLY A 326 22.15 -7.08 -4.80
C GLY A 326 20.95 -6.18 -5.09
N LYS A 327 20.56 -5.97 -6.36
CA LYS A 327 19.51 -5.00 -6.75
C LYS A 327 18.09 -5.39 -6.37
N ARG A 328 17.81 -6.68 -6.20
CA ARG A 328 16.45 -7.20 -5.96
C ARG A 328 16.45 -8.17 -4.80
N VAL A 329 15.38 -8.12 -4.03
CA VAL A 329 15.16 -8.99 -2.88
C VAL A 329 14.00 -9.93 -3.18
N LYS A 330 14.25 -11.23 -3.02
CA LYS A 330 13.22 -12.27 -3.03
C LYS A 330 12.75 -12.49 -1.60
N LEU A 331 11.45 -12.40 -1.39
CA LEU A 331 10.83 -12.61 -0.08
C LEU A 331 10.12 -13.96 -0.04
N ARG A 332 10.43 -14.76 0.98
CA ARG A 332 9.73 -15.99 1.31
C ARG A 332 9.04 -15.83 2.65
N GLU A 333 7.73 -15.99 2.69
CA GLU A 333 7.00 -15.95 3.97
C GLU A 333 7.35 -17.12 4.87
N LEU A 334 7.49 -16.82 6.16
CA LEU A 334 7.97 -17.74 7.18
C LEU A 334 6.98 -17.91 8.34
N GLY A 335 6.38 -16.81 8.79
CA GLY A 335 5.45 -16.79 9.94
C GLY A 335 3.98 -16.58 9.55
N PRO A 336 3.07 -16.53 10.54
CA PRO A 336 1.65 -16.31 10.33
C PRO A 336 1.37 -14.95 9.70
N ARG A 337 0.23 -14.85 9.00
CA ARG A 337 -0.32 -13.56 8.56
C ARG A 337 -1.46 -13.19 9.49
N PHE A 338 -1.48 -11.95 9.95
CA PHE A 338 -2.65 -11.36 10.59
C PHE A 338 -2.63 -9.85 10.37
N THR A 339 -3.74 -9.23 10.72
CA THR A 339 -3.93 -7.78 10.62
C THR A 339 -4.36 -7.27 11.98
N LEU A 340 -3.65 -6.28 12.49
CA LEU A 340 -4.00 -5.59 13.72
C LEU A 340 -4.74 -4.30 13.38
N LYS A 341 -5.69 -3.93 14.21
CA LYS A 341 -6.35 -2.62 14.19
C LYS A 341 -6.41 -2.09 15.61
N LEU A 342 -5.85 -0.91 15.85
CA LEU A 342 -5.89 -0.28 17.16
C LEU A 342 -7.33 0.01 17.56
N ARG A 343 -7.68 -0.32 18.81
CA ARG A 343 -8.99 -0.06 19.41
C ARG A 343 -8.91 1.00 20.50
N SER A 344 -7.88 0.94 21.32
CA SER A 344 -7.61 1.95 22.34
C SER A 344 -6.15 1.94 22.70
N LEU A 345 -5.65 3.11 23.11
CA LEU A 345 -4.37 3.32 23.76
C LEU A 345 -4.68 3.95 25.12
N GLN A 346 -4.28 3.25 26.18
CA GLN A 346 -4.44 3.67 27.56
C GLN A 346 -3.07 4.12 28.10
N VAL A 347 -3.06 5.22 28.86
CA VAL A 347 -1.89 5.67 29.59
C VAL A 347 -1.70 4.77 30.80
N GLY A 348 -0.46 4.29 30.98
CA GLY A 348 -0.08 3.38 32.05
C GLY A 348 -0.62 1.95 31.93
N LEU A 349 -0.49 1.22 33.04
CA LEU A 349 -0.87 -0.18 33.13
C LEU A 349 -2.37 -0.42 32.91
N PHE A 350 -2.70 -1.63 32.47
CA PHE A 350 -4.07 -2.04 32.22
C PHE A 350 -5.01 -1.77 33.41
N ASP A 351 -5.96 -0.86 33.19
CA ASP A 351 -7.06 -0.60 34.11
C ASP A 351 -8.39 -0.49 33.38
N GLY A 352 -9.21 -1.54 33.48
CA GLY A 352 -10.51 -1.58 32.85
C GLY A 352 -11.61 -0.75 33.53
N LYS A 353 -11.36 -0.13 34.68
CA LYS A 353 -12.38 0.64 35.41
C LYS A 353 -12.15 2.15 35.34
N CYS A 354 -10.94 2.58 35.70
CA CYS A 354 -10.57 3.98 35.82
C CYS A 354 -9.33 4.31 34.98
N GLY A 355 -9.09 3.55 33.90
CA GLY A 355 -7.94 3.78 33.03
C GLY A 355 -8.13 5.03 32.19
N ASP A 356 -7.12 5.89 32.16
CA ASP A 356 -7.08 7.07 31.31
C ASP A 356 -6.70 6.67 29.89
N TYR A 357 -7.55 7.00 28.92
CA TYR A 357 -7.33 6.69 27.51
C TYR A 357 -6.79 7.90 26.78
N GLU A 358 -5.57 7.80 26.27
CA GLU A 358 -5.01 8.77 25.33
C GLU A 358 -5.81 8.76 24.02
N TRP A 359 -6.16 7.57 23.56
CA TRP A 359 -6.90 7.41 22.31
C TRP A 359 -7.85 6.22 22.36
N MET A 360 -9.06 6.37 21.81
CA MET A 360 -10.02 5.29 21.67
C MET A 360 -10.82 5.41 20.38
N ILE A 361 -11.00 4.29 19.67
CA ILE A 361 -11.84 4.27 18.47
C ILE A 361 -13.31 4.37 18.86
N THR A 362 -13.93 5.51 18.56
CA THR A 362 -15.38 5.66 18.74
C THR A 362 -16.11 4.94 17.61
N ASN A 363 -17.05 4.04 17.93
CA ASN A 363 -17.80 3.25 16.93
C ASN A 363 -18.70 4.10 16.00
N LYS A 364 -18.72 5.44 16.15
CA LYS A 364 -19.53 6.40 15.38
C LYS A 364 -18.81 6.97 14.15
N ARG A 365 -17.77 6.31 13.64
CA ARG A 365 -16.97 6.78 12.47
C ARG A 365 -17.83 7.24 11.29
N HIS A 366 -18.93 6.54 10.99
CA HIS A 366 -19.80 6.91 9.87
C HIS A 366 -20.64 8.18 10.09
N GLN A 367 -20.76 8.66 11.33
CA GLN A 367 -21.55 9.85 11.67
C GLN A 367 -20.68 11.09 11.91
N MET A 368 -19.43 10.94 12.39
CA MET A 368 -18.60 12.09 12.80
C MET A 368 -17.26 12.21 12.08
N GLU A 369 -16.76 11.20 11.38
CA GLU A 369 -15.43 11.22 10.77
C GLU A 369 -15.44 10.89 9.28
N SER A 370 -14.63 11.62 8.53
CA SER A 370 -14.38 11.38 7.12
C SER A 370 -13.79 9.98 6.89
N ARG A 371 -14.28 9.27 5.86
CA ARG A 371 -13.73 7.95 5.45
C ARG A 371 -12.30 8.02 4.90
N ARG A 372 -11.75 9.24 4.78
CA ARG A 372 -10.40 9.54 4.26
C ARG A 372 -9.43 9.98 5.37
N ARG A 373 -9.90 10.03 6.62
CA ARG A 373 -9.06 10.27 7.80
C ARG A 373 -8.55 8.94 8.36
N PHE A 374 -7.28 8.92 8.71
CA PHE A 374 -6.56 7.79 9.29
C PHE A 374 -5.67 8.31 10.43
N PHE A 375 -5.46 7.49 11.46
CA PHE A 375 -4.91 7.92 12.75
C PHE A 375 -3.52 7.36 13.08
N LEU A 376 -3.01 6.43 12.26
CA LEU A 376 -1.68 5.83 12.43
C LEU A 376 -0.75 6.32 11.33
#